data_AF-R8BTF6-F1
#
_entry.id   AF-R8BTF6-F1
#
_cell.length_a   1.000
_cell.length_b   1.000
_cell.length_c   1.000
_cell.angle_alpha   90.00
_cell.angle_beta   90.00
_cell.angle_gamma   90.00
#
_symmetry.space_group_name_H-M   'P 1'
#
loop_
_entity.id
_entity.type
_entity.pdbx_description
1 polymer ?
#
loop_
_entity_poly.entity_id
_entity_poly.type
_entity_poly.pdbx_seq_one_letter_code
_entity_poly.pdbx_strand_id
1 'polypeptide(L)'
;MTMPTIPLHSAVQKSLDDTKVNYVRLGTSGLRVSVPMLGCMSFGSKEWSPNPNAQWVIEEEDSLKVLKAAYDMGIATWVTANIYSNGMSEEIIGKAIKKFQIPRQKLIIMTKCHNYVGEKPDIFSAYMVGGMVRSKDYVNRGGE
;
A
#
# COMPACT_ATOMS: atom_id res chain seq x y z
N MET A 1 -44.23 -15.89 5.61
CA MET A 1 -44.28 -14.58 4.93
C MET A 1 -42.87 -14.21 4.53
N THR A 2 -42.54 -14.24 3.24
CA THR A 2 -41.28 -13.70 2.73
C THR A 2 -41.35 -12.17 2.82
N MET A 3 -40.37 -11.53 3.46
CA MET A 3 -40.33 -10.06 3.47
C MET A 3 -40.27 -9.54 2.03
N PRO A 4 -41.03 -8.48 1.69
CA PRO A 4 -40.93 -7.85 0.38
C PRO A 4 -39.50 -7.33 0.17
N THR A 5 -38.87 -7.72 -0.94
CA THR A 5 -37.55 -7.23 -1.32
C THR A 5 -37.66 -5.76 -1.75
N ILE A 6 -37.15 -4.86 -0.93
CA ILE A 6 -37.00 -3.44 -1.28
C ILE A 6 -35.88 -3.34 -2.33
N PRO A 7 -36.10 -2.68 -3.48
CA PRO A 7 -35.05 -2.50 -4.48
C PRO A 7 -33.89 -1.68 -3.91
N LEU A 8 -32.66 -2.03 -4.30
CA LEU A 8 -31.47 -1.29 -3.89
C LEU A 8 -31.52 0.15 -4.45
N HIS A 9 -31.08 1.10 -3.64
CA HIS A 9 -30.86 2.46 -4.10
C HIS A 9 -29.80 2.48 -5.22
N SER A 10 -30.01 3.28 -6.26
CA SER A 10 -29.15 3.31 -7.46
C SER A 10 -27.67 3.53 -7.15
N ALA A 11 -27.35 4.37 -6.17
CA ALA A 11 -25.98 4.59 -5.71
C ALA A 11 -25.32 3.32 -5.12
N VAL A 12 -26.09 2.49 -4.41
CA VAL A 12 -25.60 1.22 -3.86
C VAL A 12 -25.40 0.22 -4.98
N GLN A 13 -26.36 0.13 -5.93
CA GLN A 13 -26.21 -0.71 -7.11
C GLN A 13 -24.96 -0.35 -7.91
N LYS A 14 -24.74 0.93 -8.19
CA LYS A 14 -23.52 1.40 -8.86
C LYS A 14 -22.25 1.00 -8.11
N SER A 15 -22.24 1.13 -6.78
CA SER A 15 -21.09 0.72 -5.97
C SER A 15 -20.81 -0.78 -6.07
N LEU A 16 -21.84 -1.62 -6.15
CA LEU A 16 -21.71 -3.06 -6.36
C LEU A 16 -21.18 -3.35 -7.77
N ASP A 17 -21.72 -2.68 -8.78
CA ASP A 17 -21.33 -2.86 -10.18
C ASP A 17 -19.87 -2.45 -10.43
N ASP A 18 -19.40 -1.38 -9.78
CA ASP A 18 -18.02 -0.91 -9.86
C ASP A 18 -17.03 -1.84 -9.13
N THR A 19 -17.49 -2.58 -8.11
CA THR A 19 -16.64 -3.46 -7.31
C THR A 19 -16.35 -4.78 -8.06
N LYS A 20 -15.09 -5.00 -8.46
CA LYS A 20 -14.66 -6.19 -9.23
C LYS A 20 -13.97 -7.26 -8.38
N VAL A 21 -13.97 -7.08 -7.06
CA VAL A 21 -13.27 -7.93 -6.10
C VAL A 21 -14.16 -8.33 -4.95
N ASN A 22 -13.79 -9.40 -4.25
CA ASN A 22 -14.51 -9.86 -3.08
C ASN A 22 -14.03 -9.18 -1.80
N TYR A 23 -14.91 -9.03 -0.82
CA TYR A 23 -14.56 -8.60 0.52
C TYR A 23 -14.78 -9.73 1.51
N VAL A 24 -13.73 -10.07 2.26
CA VAL A 24 -13.76 -11.16 3.25
C VAL A 24 -13.42 -10.64 4.64
N ARG A 25 -13.89 -11.33 5.68
CA ARG A 25 -13.55 -11.01 7.07
C ARG A 25 -12.09 -11.36 7.35
N LEU A 26 -11.36 -10.47 8.00
CA LEU A 26 -9.98 -10.74 8.43
C LEU A 26 -9.99 -11.50 9.76
N GLY A 27 -9.79 -12.82 9.68
CA GLY A 27 -9.81 -13.71 10.84
C GLY A 27 -11.13 -13.62 11.61
N THR A 28 -11.05 -13.47 12.93
CA THR A 28 -12.21 -13.32 13.82
C THR A 28 -12.52 -11.84 14.14
N SER A 29 -11.85 -10.88 13.51
CA SER A 29 -12.09 -9.44 13.73
C SER A 29 -13.35 -8.93 13.01
N GLY A 30 -13.82 -7.73 13.32
CA GLY A 30 -14.90 -7.08 12.55
C GLY A 30 -14.45 -6.52 11.18
N LEU A 31 -13.15 -6.51 10.89
CA LEU A 31 -12.58 -5.89 9.71
C LEU A 31 -12.85 -6.75 8.47
N ARG A 32 -13.26 -6.10 7.36
CA ARG A 32 -13.37 -6.74 6.05
C ARG A 32 -12.35 -6.15 5.10
N VAL A 33 -11.70 -6.98 4.30
CA VAL A 33 -10.60 -6.60 3.40
C VAL A 33 -10.90 -7.04 1.98
N SER A 34 -10.37 -6.31 0.99
CA SER A 34 -10.48 -6.68 -0.41
C SER A 34 -9.59 -7.89 -0.71
N VAL A 35 -10.06 -8.78 -1.60
CA VAL A 35 -9.31 -9.93 -2.09
C VAL A 35 -9.27 -9.87 -3.63
N PRO A 36 -8.09 -9.61 -4.23
CA PRO A 36 -6.77 -9.46 -3.58
C PRO A 36 -6.58 -8.13 -2.83
N MET A 37 -5.53 -8.07 -2.01
CA MET A 37 -4.96 -6.82 -1.47
C MET A 37 -3.86 -6.31 -2.40
N LEU A 38 -3.63 -4.99 -2.44
CA LEU A 38 -2.53 -4.40 -3.21
C LEU A 38 -1.26 -4.26 -2.37
N GLY A 39 -0.20 -4.97 -2.75
CA GLY A 39 1.14 -4.76 -2.20
C GLY A 39 1.86 -3.59 -2.88
N CYS A 40 2.40 -2.66 -2.08
CA CYS A 40 3.00 -1.41 -2.56
C CYS A 40 4.55 -1.41 -2.53
N MET A 41 5.18 -2.59 -2.37
CA MET A 41 6.65 -2.70 -2.28
C MET A 41 7.37 -2.19 -3.53
N SER A 42 6.75 -2.35 -4.69
CA SER A 42 7.29 -1.87 -5.97
C SER A 42 7.18 -0.36 -6.18
N PHE A 43 6.54 0.41 -5.29
CA PHE A 43 6.32 1.84 -5.53
C PHE A 43 7.44 2.67 -4.92
N GLY A 44 8.16 3.43 -5.75
CA GLY A 44 9.21 4.35 -5.32
C GLY A 44 10.30 4.51 -6.37
N SER A 45 11.53 4.78 -5.93
CA SER A 45 12.66 5.01 -6.84
C SER A 45 13.33 3.72 -7.30
N LYS A 46 13.61 3.60 -8.59
CA LYS A 46 14.40 2.51 -9.18
C LYS A 46 15.79 2.36 -8.57
N GLU A 47 16.35 3.43 -8.00
CA GLU A 47 17.63 3.40 -7.30
C GLU A 47 17.61 2.49 -6.07
N TRP A 48 16.43 2.28 -5.47
CA TRP A 48 16.29 1.40 -4.30
C TRP A 48 16.51 -0.08 -4.63
N SER A 49 16.40 -0.47 -5.90
CA SER A 49 16.63 -1.86 -6.29
C SER A 49 18.11 -2.22 -6.09
N PRO A 50 18.44 -3.23 -5.26
CA PRO A 50 19.82 -3.63 -5.01
C PRO A 50 20.48 -4.29 -6.22
N ASN A 51 19.69 -4.65 -7.24
CA ASN A 51 20.18 -5.19 -8.49
C ASN A 51 19.78 -4.23 -9.63
N PRO A 52 20.75 -3.59 -10.31
CA PRO A 52 20.47 -2.64 -11.39
C PRO A 52 19.77 -3.29 -12.59
N ASN A 53 19.82 -4.61 -12.74
CA ASN A 53 19.13 -5.35 -13.79
C ASN A 53 17.70 -5.76 -13.39
N ALA A 54 17.32 -5.61 -12.12
CA ALA A 54 16.00 -6.00 -11.63
C ALA A 54 15.07 -4.78 -11.64
N GLN A 55 14.23 -4.68 -12.68
CA GLN A 55 13.29 -3.57 -12.93
C GLN A 55 11.90 -3.84 -12.33
N TRP A 56 11.83 -4.13 -11.02
CA TRP A 56 10.55 -4.40 -10.35
C TRP A 56 10.01 -3.20 -9.56
N VAL A 57 10.85 -2.19 -9.32
CA VAL A 57 10.43 -0.90 -8.74
C VAL A 57 9.93 0.01 -9.88
N ILE A 58 8.76 0.59 -9.68
CA ILE A 58 8.13 1.54 -10.60
C ILE A 58 8.05 2.92 -9.95
N GLU A 59 8.29 3.94 -10.76
CA GLU A 59 8.35 5.34 -10.34
C GLU A 59 6.96 5.87 -9.98
N GLU A 60 6.93 7.07 -9.39
CA GLU A 60 5.70 7.69 -8.89
C GLU A 60 4.57 7.77 -9.94
N GLU A 61 4.87 8.18 -11.17
CA GLU A 61 3.82 8.37 -12.19
C GLU A 61 3.04 7.07 -12.47
N ASP A 62 3.75 5.96 -12.62
CA ASP A 62 3.13 4.66 -12.89
C ASP A 62 2.52 4.06 -11.62
N SER A 63 3.14 4.27 -10.47
CA SER A 63 2.58 3.88 -9.17
C SER A 63 1.20 4.53 -8.94
N LEU A 64 1.06 5.82 -9.27
CA LEU A 64 -0.21 6.54 -9.18
C LEU A 64 -1.29 5.95 -10.11
N LYS A 65 -0.92 5.53 -11.33
CA LYS A 65 -1.84 4.87 -12.26
C LYS A 65 -2.35 3.55 -11.70
N VAL A 66 -1.45 2.73 -11.11
CA VAL A 66 -1.80 1.46 -10.47
C VAL A 66 -2.72 1.66 -9.27
N LEU A 67 -2.39 2.61 -8.38
CA LEU A 67 -3.20 2.91 -7.20
C LEU A 67 -4.62 3.36 -7.57
N LYS A 68 -4.74 4.19 -8.61
CA LYS A 68 -6.04 4.64 -9.11
C LYS A 68 -6.85 3.48 -9.69
N ALA A 69 -6.24 2.67 -10.56
CA ALA A 69 -6.91 1.51 -11.15
C ALA A 69 -7.36 0.51 -10.07
N ALA A 70 -6.52 0.25 -9.07
CA ALA A 70 -6.85 -0.62 -7.95
C ALA A 70 -8.09 -0.11 -7.19
N TYR A 71 -8.11 1.18 -6.83
CA TYR A 71 -9.26 1.78 -6.14
C TYR A 71 -10.54 1.72 -6.98
N ASP A 72 -10.45 2.07 -8.27
CA ASP A 72 -11.60 2.09 -9.19
C ASP A 72 -12.21 0.69 -9.38
N MET A 73 -11.41 -0.37 -9.25
CA MET A 73 -11.87 -1.77 -9.31
C MET A 73 -12.35 -2.32 -7.95
N GLY A 74 -12.32 -1.51 -6.90
CA GLY A 74 -12.74 -1.89 -5.55
C GLY A 74 -11.65 -2.55 -4.70
N ILE A 75 -10.37 -2.54 -5.12
CA ILE A 75 -9.24 -2.96 -4.29
C ILE A 75 -8.90 -1.83 -3.32
N ALA A 76 -9.57 -1.84 -2.17
CA ALA A 76 -9.45 -0.80 -1.15
C ALA A 76 -8.47 -1.14 -0.02
N THR A 77 -7.90 -2.35 0.00
CA THR A 77 -6.90 -2.75 1.00
C THR A 77 -5.49 -2.67 0.41
N TRP A 78 -4.70 -1.72 0.89
CA TRP A 78 -3.34 -1.45 0.42
C TRP A 78 -2.33 -1.73 1.53
N VAL A 79 -1.25 -2.41 1.18
CA VAL A 79 -0.22 -2.87 2.10
C VAL A 79 1.12 -2.24 1.75
N THR A 80 1.75 -1.59 2.72
CA THR A 80 3.07 -0.98 2.61
C THR A 80 3.97 -1.37 3.79
N ALA A 81 5.14 -0.76 3.90
CA ALA A 81 6.08 -0.84 5.01
C ALA A 81 7.02 0.37 4.99
N ASN A 82 7.54 0.75 6.15
CA ASN A 82 8.49 1.86 6.31
C ASN A 82 9.73 1.75 5.39
N ILE A 83 10.23 0.54 5.15
CA ILE A 83 11.42 0.30 4.32
C ILE A 83 11.15 0.41 2.80
N TYR A 84 9.90 0.30 2.34
CA TYR A 84 9.61 0.24 0.90
C TYR A 84 10.03 1.54 0.21
N SER A 85 11.05 1.44 -0.64
CA SER A 85 11.77 2.59 -1.22
C SER A 85 12.11 3.66 -0.21
N ASN A 86 12.60 3.25 0.96
CA ASN A 86 12.98 4.13 2.08
C ASN A 86 11.87 5.13 2.46
N GLY A 87 10.62 4.66 2.50
CA GLY A 87 9.45 5.47 2.89
C GLY A 87 8.74 6.12 1.71
N MET A 88 9.36 6.20 0.54
CA MET A 88 8.76 6.81 -0.66
C MET A 88 7.46 6.12 -1.08
N SER A 89 7.32 4.81 -0.85
CA SER A 89 6.06 4.09 -1.09
C SER A 89 4.88 4.70 -0.29
N GLU A 90 5.10 5.05 0.98
CA GLU A 90 4.08 5.68 1.83
C GLU A 90 3.75 7.11 1.37
N GLU A 91 4.75 7.86 0.91
CA GLU A 91 4.56 9.19 0.31
C GLU A 91 3.71 9.12 -0.97
N ILE A 92 3.99 8.17 -1.85
CA ILE A 92 3.23 7.95 -3.10
C ILE A 92 1.78 7.58 -2.80
N ILE A 93 1.53 6.72 -1.81
CA ILE A 93 0.16 6.40 -1.35
C ILE A 93 -0.54 7.68 -0.86
N GLY A 94 0.13 8.49 -0.03
CA GLY A 94 -0.39 9.76 0.45
C GLY A 94 -0.73 10.74 -0.69
N LYS A 95 0.13 10.82 -1.71
CA LYS A 95 -0.10 11.61 -2.92
C LYS A 95 -1.28 11.08 -3.73
N ALA A 96 -1.42 9.77 -3.90
CA ALA A 96 -2.55 9.16 -4.62
C ALA A 96 -3.89 9.50 -3.97
N ILE A 97 -3.98 9.38 -2.64
CA ILE A 97 -5.20 9.69 -1.88
C ILE A 97 -5.63 11.14 -2.12
N LYS A 98 -4.69 12.09 -2.06
CA LYS A 98 -4.96 13.51 -2.31
C LYS A 98 -5.29 13.80 -3.77
N LYS A 99 -4.46 13.31 -4.70
CA LYS A 99 -4.57 13.57 -6.14
C LYS A 99 -5.88 13.07 -6.74
N PHE A 100 -6.32 11.88 -6.33
CA PHE A 100 -7.54 11.25 -6.83
C PHE A 100 -8.76 11.47 -5.93
N GLN A 101 -8.62 12.30 -4.89
CA GLN A 101 -9.68 12.62 -3.94
C GLN A 101 -10.34 11.36 -3.34
N ILE A 102 -9.53 10.34 -3.06
CA ILE A 102 -10.02 9.07 -2.51
C ILE A 102 -10.43 9.31 -1.05
N PRO A 103 -11.69 9.05 -0.66
CA PRO A 103 -12.11 9.23 0.72
C PRO A 103 -11.33 8.28 1.63
N ARG A 104 -10.57 8.81 2.59
CA ARG A 104 -9.68 8.02 3.46
C ARG A 104 -10.42 6.88 4.18
N GLN A 105 -11.66 7.11 4.60
CA GLN A 105 -12.52 6.13 5.27
C GLN A 105 -12.93 4.95 4.38
N LYS A 106 -12.76 5.06 3.06
CA LYS A 106 -12.99 3.97 2.11
C LYS A 106 -11.75 3.10 1.88
N LEU A 107 -10.60 3.44 2.46
CA LEU A 107 -9.37 2.68 2.34
C LEU A 107 -8.99 1.99 3.65
N ILE A 108 -8.42 0.80 3.50
CA ILE A 108 -7.71 0.09 4.57
C ILE A 108 -6.24 0.11 4.20
N ILE A 109 -5.44 0.81 5.01
CA ILE A 109 -4.00 0.90 4.82
C ILE A 109 -3.34 0.11 5.93
N MET A 110 -2.53 -0.87 5.54
CA MET A 110 -1.73 -1.69 6.45
C MET A 110 -0.26 -1.39 6.22
N THR A 111 0.47 -1.01 7.27
CA THR A 111 1.92 -0.78 7.19
C THR A 111 2.66 -1.70 8.16
N LYS A 112 3.99 -1.69 8.07
CA LYS A 112 4.91 -2.44 8.93
C LYS A 112 6.03 -1.50 9.32
N CYS A 113 6.55 -1.69 10.53
CA CYS A 113 7.78 -1.06 11.00
C CYS A 113 8.69 -2.17 11.54
N HIS A 114 9.97 -2.14 11.18
CA HIS A 114 11.02 -2.98 11.76
C HIS A 114 12.38 -2.59 11.18
N ASN A 115 12.52 -2.57 9.86
CA ASN A 115 13.81 -2.32 9.23
C ASN A 115 14.18 -0.82 9.23
N TYR A 116 15.48 -0.54 9.13
CA TYR A 116 16.02 0.81 8.97
C TYR A 116 15.56 1.46 7.67
N VAL A 117 15.30 2.77 7.71
CA VAL A 117 14.95 3.58 6.53
C VAL A 117 16.17 4.39 6.13
N GLY A 118 16.68 4.16 4.91
CA GLY A 118 17.86 4.87 4.41
C GLY A 118 17.60 6.34 4.12
N GLU A 119 18.60 7.20 4.34
CA GLU A 119 18.52 8.63 4.02
C GLU A 119 18.72 8.95 2.53
N LYS A 120 19.09 7.96 1.73
CA LYS A 120 19.24 8.06 0.27
C LYS A 120 18.46 6.95 -0.43
N PRO A 121 18.00 7.18 -1.68
CA PRO A 121 17.20 6.19 -2.41
C PRO A 121 17.92 4.85 -2.63
N ASP A 122 19.24 4.87 -2.86
CA ASP A 122 20.08 3.70 -3.17
C ASP A 122 20.44 2.83 -1.95
N ILE A 123 20.04 3.24 -0.75
CA ILE A 123 20.29 2.47 0.47
C ILE A 123 19.24 1.37 0.61
N PHE A 124 19.61 0.14 0.26
CA PHE A 124 18.79 -1.04 0.56
C PHE A 124 19.16 -1.62 1.93
N SER A 125 18.52 -1.11 2.99
CA SER A 125 18.92 -1.36 4.39
C SER A 125 18.92 -2.84 4.81
N ALA A 126 18.11 -3.69 4.17
CA ALA A 126 18.07 -5.11 4.47
C ALA A 126 19.43 -5.82 4.26
N TYR A 127 20.33 -5.29 3.41
CA TYR A 127 21.69 -5.80 3.25
C TYR A 127 22.74 -5.12 4.14
N MET A 128 22.35 -4.11 4.91
CA MET A 128 23.26 -3.24 5.65
C MET A 128 23.00 -3.23 7.17
N VAL A 129 22.09 -4.06 7.66
CA VAL A 129 21.66 -4.13 9.07
C VAL A 129 22.84 -4.15 10.04
N GLY A 130 23.82 -5.03 9.83
CA GLY A 130 24.98 -5.15 10.72
C GLY A 130 25.89 -3.90 10.75
N GLY A 131 25.87 -3.08 9.69
CA GLY A 131 26.53 -1.77 9.69
C GLY A 131 25.69 -0.70 10.38
N MET A 132 24.38 -0.69 10.09
CA MET A 132 23.43 0.30 10.60
C MET A 132 23.26 0.25 12.12
N VAL A 133 23.21 -0.94 12.73
CA VAL A 133 23.15 -1.11 14.20
C VAL A 133 24.35 -0.44 14.90
N ARG A 134 25.50 -0.37 14.24
CA ARG A 134 26.73 0.23 14.78
C ARG A 134 26.93 1.69 14.35
N SER A 135 26.05 2.23 13.51
CA SER A 135 26.15 3.59 13.01
C SER A 135 25.50 4.57 13.97
N LYS A 136 26.19 5.69 14.26
CA LYS A 136 25.64 6.78 15.07
C LYS A 136 24.32 7.32 14.53
N ASP A 137 24.12 7.25 13.22
CA ASP A 137 22.95 7.83 12.53
C ASP A 137 21.76 6.86 12.46
N TYR A 138 22.01 5.55 12.66
CA TYR A 138 20.98 4.52 12.50
C TYR A 138 20.73 3.67 13.75
N VAL A 139 21.61 3.65 14.76
CA VAL A 139 21.55 2.73 15.93
C VAL A 139 20.17 2.57 16.58
N ASN A 140 19.33 3.61 16.62
CA ASN A 140 17.98 3.58 17.21
C ASN A 140 16.83 3.70 16.19
N ARG A 141 17.07 3.34 14.92
CA ARG A 141 16.11 3.50 13.81
C ARG A 141 15.58 2.18 13.24
N GLY A 142 15.90 1.07 13.89
CA GLY A 142 15.41 -0.29 13.57
C GLY A 142 14.75 -0.93 14.78
N GLY A 143 13.97 -1.97 14.57
CA GLY A 143 13.39 -2.80 15.61
C GLY A 143 14.35 -3.91 16.06
N GLU A 144 14.28 -4.25 17.34
CA GLU A 144 15.01 -5.36 17.98
C GLU A 144 14.13 -6.61 18.13
#